data_AF-A0A165Q7Z5-F1
#
_entry.id   AF-A0A165Q7Z5-F1
#
_cell.length_a   1.000
_cell.length_b   1.000
_cell.length_c   1.000
_cell.angle_alpha   90.00
_cell.angle_beta   90.00
_cell.angle_gamma   90.00
#
_symmetry.space_group_name_H-M   'P 1'
#
loop_
_entity.id
_entity.type
_entity.pdbx_description
1 polymer ?
#
loop_
_entity_poly.entity_id
_entity_poly.type
_entity_poly.pdbx_seq_one_letter_code
_entity_poly.pdbx_strand_id
1 'polypeptide(L)'
;MSSSPPLTPTKPRLVSRAGAPSPLRSATLPVPPASPLPPERKLSSSRARDLLRKHYGLGVGVPQPSGKERDPMDLDSTAFDAKAYYDQLITTASLPTLLRRENELTSEIRQLDGERQALVYNHHHELIAASDTIAVMKTRAESLDADLDLLRAAFSEISRLGAEVAVEMEQPAHHNEARK
;
A
#
# COMPACT_ATOMS: atom_id res chain seq x y z
N MET A 1 -40.03 -42.26 -13.19
CA MET A 1 -39.67 -41.40 -12.05
C MET A 1 -38.58 -40.46 -12.54
N SER A 2 -38.94 -39.18 -12.61
CA SER A 2 -38.20 -38.11 -13.28
C SER A 2 -36.95 -37.72 -12.48
N SER A 3 -35.79 -37.62 -13.14
CA SER A 3 -34.55 -37.10 -12.57
C SER A 3 -34.23 -35.77 -13.25
N SER A 4 -34.22 -34.68 -12.47
CA SER A 4 -33.84 -33.34 -12.91
C SER A 4 -32.46 -32.99 -12.35
N PRO A 5 -31.52 -32.44 -13.15
CA PRO A 5 -30.24 -31.93 -12.66
C PRO A 5 -30.31 -30.43 -12.26
N PRO A 6 -29.40 -29.93 -11.40
CA PRO A 6 -29.41 -28.54 -10.94
C PRO A 6 -28.80 -27.55 -11.95
N LEU A 7 -29.33 -26.33 -11.92
CA LEU A 7 -29.03 -25.20 -12.81
C LEU A 7 -27.70 -24.52 -12.44
N THR A 8 -26.82 -24.32 -13.44
CA THR A 8 -25.64 -23.44 -13.35
C THR A 8 -25.97 -22.03 -13.88
N PRO A 9 -25.48 -20.94 -13.27
CA PRO A 9 -25.65 -19.61 -13.83
C PRO A 9 -24.66 -19.33 -14.98
N THR A 10 -25.21 -19.14 -16.17
CA THR A 10 -24.55 -18.77 -17.43
C THR A 10 -24.11 -17.30 -17.41
N LYS A 11 -22.82 -17.04 -17.64
CA LYS A 11 -22.30 -15.68 -17.87
C LYS A 11 -22.66 -15.21 -19.29
N PRO A 12 -23.17 -13.98 -19.51
CA PRO A 12 -23.38 -13.48 -20.86
C PRO A 12 -22.05 -13.08 -21.51
N ARG A 13 -21.77 -13.73 -22.65
CA ARG A 13 -20.73 -13.41 -23.61
C ARG A 13 -21.14 -12.16 -24.39
N LEU A 14 -20.38 -11.07 -24.28
CA LEU A 14 -20.53 -9.92 -25.16
C LEU A 14 -19.52 -9.99 -26.32
N VAL A 15 -20.04 -9.67 -27.49
CA VAL A 15 -19.50 -9.88 -28.83
C VAL A 15 -18.46 -8.81 -29.16
N SER A 16 -17.33 -9.25 -29.73
CA SER A 16 -16.34 -8.38 -30.37
C SER A 16 -16.91 -7.81 -31.68
N ARG A 17 -16.91 -6.48 -31.81
CA ARG A 17 -17.12 -5.77 -33.09
C ARG A 17 -15.94 -4.83 -33.32
N ALA A 18 -15.15 -5.15 -34.34
CA ALA A 18 -14.08 -4.31 -34.87
C ALA A 18 -14.64 -3.11 -35.66
N GLY A 19 -13.98 -1.95 -35.52
CA GLY A 19 -14.24 -0.75 -36.30
C GLY A 19 -13.14 0.30 -36.13
N ALA A 20 -12.21 0.33 -37.11
CA ALA A 20 -11.37 1.41 -37.66
C ALA A 20 -10.62 2.46 -36.76
N PRO A 21 -9.47 3.01 -37.24
CA PRO A 21 -8.46 3.70 -36.42
C PRO A 21 -8.47 5.24 -36.54
N SER A 22 -8.10 5.94 -35.45
CA SER A 22 -7.40 7.26 -35.36
C SER A 22 -7.70 7.98 -34.02
N PRO A 23 -6.95 8.99 -33.57
CA PRO A 23 -5.50 9.24 -33.65
C PRO A 23 -4.87 9.39 -32.23
N LEU A 24 -3.54 9.57 -32.20
CA LEU A 24 -2.69 9.77 -31.02
C LEU A 24 -3.30 10.74 -29.99
N ARG A 25 -3.61 10.24 -28.77
CA ARG A 25 -3.93 11.07 -27.61
C ARG A 25 -2.78 10.96 -26.62
N SER A 26 -2.09 12.07 -26.42
CA SER A 26 -1.07 12.27 -25.39
C SER A 26 -1.55 11.75 -24.04
N ALA A 27 -0.71 10.96 -23.38
CA ALA A 27 -0.96 10.42 -22.06
C ALA A 27 -1.02 11.56 -21.04
N THR A 28 -2.22 11.94 -20.63
CA THR A 28 -2.41 12.73 -19.40
C THR A 28 -2.41 11.77 -18.21
N LEU A 29 -1.44 11.94 -17.33
CA LEU A 29 -1.32 11.22 -16.06
C LEU A 29 -2.59 11.41 -15.20
N PRO A 30 -3.00 10.42 -14.38
CA PRO A 30 -4.04 10.63 -13.39
C PRO A 30 -3.49 11.51 -12.26
N VAL A 31 -4.04 12.71 -12.13
CA VAL A 31 -3.79 13.61 -10.99
C VAL A 31 -4.50 13.02 -9.76
N PRO A 32 -3.81 12.80 -8.62
CA PRO A 32 -4.48 12.41 -7.38
C PRO A 32 -5.39 13.54 -6.89
N PRO A 33 -6.50 13.26 -6.17
CA PRO A 33 -7.37 14.30 -5.66
C PRO A 33 -6.58 15.23 -4.73
N ALA A 34 -6.44 16.49 -5.15
CA ALA A 34 -5.75 17.52 -4.41
C ALA A 34 -6.41 17.71 -3.04
N SER A 35 -5.72 17.23 -1.99
CA SER A 35 -5.92 17.79 -0.65
C SER A 35 -5.50 19.26 -0.69
N PRO A 36 -6.22 20.18 -0.05
CA PRO A 36 -5.88 21.60 -0.08
C PRO A 36 -4.49 21.81 0.54
N LEU A 37 -3.55 22.23 -0.30
CA LEU A 37 -2.19 22.62 0.10
C LEU A 37 -2.30 23.73 1.16
N PRO A 38 -1.71 23.56 2.36
CA PRO A 38 -1.60 24.65 3.32
C PRO A 38 -0.60 25.69 2.78
N PRO A 39 -0.81 26.99 3.06
CA PRO A 39 0.05 28.05 2.57
C PRO A 39 1.49 27.85 3.08
N GLU A 40 2.47 27.92 2.18
CA GLU A 40 3.90 27.91 2.48
C GLU A 40 4.23 29.02 3.50
N ARG A 41 4.25 28.65 4.78
CA ARG A 41 4.95 29.41 5.80
C ARG A 41 6.19 28.62 6.13
N LYS A 42 7.35 29.28 6.14
CA LYS A 42 8.61 28.73 6.65
C LYS A 42 8.39 28.27 8.09
N LEU A 43 7.99 27.00 8.27
CA LEU A 43 7.80 26.41 9.57
C LEU A 43 9.19 26.27 10.17
N SER A 44 9.44 26.99 11.26
CA SER A 44 10.65 26.79 12.05
C SER A 44 10.80 25.29 12.33
N SER A 45 12.01 24.75 12.18
CA SER A 45 12.33 23.32 12.36
C SER A 45 11.70 22.74 13.64
N SER A 46 11.57 23.55 14.69
CA SER A 46 10.87 23.21 15.93
C SER A 46 9.41 22.81 15.72
N ARG A 47 8.64 23.54 14.91
CA ARG A 47 7.20 23.30 14.74
C ARG A 47 6.92 22.03 13.94
N ALA A 48 7.74 21.76 12.93
CA ALA A 48 7.70 20.48 12.19
C ALA A 48 8.09 19.33 13.11
N ARG A 49 9.17 19.49 13.89
CA ARG A 49 9.61 18.51 14.89
C ARG A 49 8.54 18.23 15.95
N ASP A 50 7.81 19.25 16.40
CA ASP A 50 6.73 19.11 17.37
C ASP A 50 5.47 18.46 16.77
N LEU A 51 5.20 18.67 15.48
CA LEU A 51 4.14 17.95 14.78
C LEU A 51 4.46 16.47 14.62
N LEU A 52 5.70 16.15 14.24
CA LEU A 52 6.17 14.76 14.17
C LEU A 52 6.14 14.10 15.55
N ARG A 53 6.54 14.80 16.62
CA ARG A 53 6.43 14.28 17.99
C ARG A 53 5.00 13.94 18.40
N LYS A 54 4.02 14.73 17.97
CA LYS A 54 2.60 14.47 18.21
C LYS A 54 2.11 13.27 17.39
N HIS A 55 2.55 13.15 16.14
CA HIS A 55 2.17 12.04 15.26
C HIS A 55 2.77 10.70 15.69
N TYR A 56 4.00 10.69 16.19
CA TYR A 56 4.70 9.47 16.59
C TYR A 56 4.72 9.24 18.11
N GLY A 57 4.02 10.06 18.89
CA GLY A 57 3.96 9.92 20.36
C GLY A 57 5.29 10.17 21.10
N LEU A 58 6.35 10.62 20.42
CA LEU A 58 7.71 10.78 20.97
C LEU A 58 7.90 11.93 21.98
N GLY A 59 6.84 12.68 22.30
CA GLY A 59 6.86 13.80 23.27
C GLY A 59 6.00 13.58 24.51
N VAL A 60 5.23 12.50 24.55
CA VAL A 60 4.52 12.04 25.75
C VAL A 60 5.48 11.05 26.36
N GLY A 61 6.15 11.43 27.47
CA GLY A 61 6.83 10.44 28.30
C GLY A 61 5.85 9.29 28.49
N VAL A 62 6.29 8.06 28.17
CA VAL A 62 5.54 6.80 28.15
C VAL A 62 4.20 7.00 28.86
N PRO A 63 3.04 6.88 28.20
CA PRO A 63 1.77 6.94 28.91
C PRO A 63 1.89 5.90 30.02
N GLN A 64 2.12 6.39 31.23
CA GLN A 64 2.08 5.58 32.42
C GLN A 64 0.63 5.13 32.41
N PRO A 65 0.36 3.82 32.29
CA PRO A 65 -1.00 3.34 32.16
C PRO A 65 -1.77 3.95 33.31
N SER A 66 -2.70 4.83 32.96
CA SER A 66 -3.60 5.43 33.92
C SER A 66 -4.22 4.27 34.68
N GLY A 67 -4.19 4.32 36.02
CA GLY A 67 -4.41 3.19 36.93
C GLY A 67 -5.80 2.53 36.91
N LYS A 68 -6.50 2.56 35.78
CA LYS A 68 -7.70 1.78 35.47
C LYS A 68 -7.39 0.42 34.83
N GLU A 69 -6.19 0.20 34.30
CA GLU A 69 -5.85 -1.04 33.58
C GLU A 69 -5.80 -2.32 34.44
N ARG A 70 -5.92 -2.23 35.77
CA ARG A 70 -5.89 -3.36 36.70
C ARG A 70 -7.11 -3.42 37.61
N ASP A 71 -8.30 -3.19 37.08
CA ASP A 71 -9.53 -3.47 37.81
C ASP A 71 -9.99 -4.92 37.50
N PRO A 72 -9.98 -5.85 38.48
CA PRO A 72 -10.44 -7.21 38.25
C PRO A 72 -11.94 -7.31 37.92
N MET A 73 -12.72 -6.24 38.12
CA MET A 73 -14.16 -6.20 37.81
C MET A 73 -14.48 -5.54 36.47
N ASP A 74 -13.49 -4.97 35.78
CA ASP A 74 -13.67 -4.33 34.48
C ASP A 74 -13.40 -5.32 33.35
N LEU A 75 -14.37 -5.50 32.44
CA LEU A 75 -14.28 -6.44 31.32
C LEU A 75 -13.17 -6.08 30.32
N ASP A 76 -12.81 -4.80 30.23
CA ASP A 76 -11.76 -4.31 29.32
C ASP A 76 -10.38 -4.28 29.98
N SER A 77 -10.28 -4.62 31.27
CA SER A 77 -9.03 -4.60 32.02
C SER A 77 -8.18 -5.84 31.77
N THR A 78 -6.86 -5.63 31.69
CA THR A 78 -5.88 -6.73 31.62
C THR A 78 -5.85 -7.63 32.85
N ALA A 79 -6.39 -7.16 33.98
CA ALA A 79 -6.46 -7.92 35.24
C ALA A 79 -7.84 -8.51 35.52
N PHE A 80 -8.75 -8.50 34.54
CA PHE A 80 -10.12 -8.98 34.68
C PHE A 80 -10.18 -10.42 35.25
N ASP A 81 -10.93 -10.60 36.34
CA ASP A 81 -11.25 -11.90 36.91
C ASP A 81 -12.70 -12.27 36.59
N ALA A 82 -12.87 -13.09 35.56
CA ALA A 82 -14.17 -13.56 35.10
C ALA A 82 -14.98 -14.27 36.20
N LYS A 83 -14.31 -15.00 37.10
CA LYS A 83 -14.99 -15.76 38.16
C LYS A 83 -15.53 -14.80 39.23
N ALA A 84 -14.70 -13.87 39.69
CA ALA A 84 -15.12 -12.88 40.69
C ALA A 84 -16.25 -11.99 40.15
N TYR A 85 -16.14 -11.54 38.89
CA TYR A 85 -17.18 -10.78 38.22
C TYR A 85 -18.50 -11.55 38.12
N TYR A 86 -18.45 -12.82 37.70
CA TYR A 86 -19.63 -13.68 37.62
C TYR A 86 -20.28 -13.93 38.98
N ASP A 87 -19.49 -14.27 40.00
CA ASP A 87 -19.98 -14.54 41.36
C ASP A 87 -20.67 -13.30 41.95
N GLN A 88 -20.11 -12.11 41.71
CA GLN A 88 -20.76 -10.86 42.12
C GLN A 88 -22.05 -10.64 41.32
N LEU A 89 -22.05 -10.86 40.00
CA LEU A 89 -23.20 -10.60 39.15
C LEU A 89 -24.39 -11.50 39.49
N ILE A 90 -24.17 -12.79 39.74
CA ILE A 90 -25.24 -13.75 40.06
C ILE A 90 -25.83 -13.54 41.46
N THR A 91 -25.03 -13.01 42.40
CA THR A 91 -25.47 -12.76 43.78
C THR A 91 -26.15 -11.41 43.95
N THR A 92 -25.81 -10.42 43.13
CA THR A 92 -26.31 -9.04 43.28
C THR A 92 -27.38 -8.64 42.26
N ALA A 93 -27.40 -9.25 41.08
CA ALA A 93 -28.32 -8.87 40.00
C ALA A 93 -29.62 -9.68 40.01
N SER A 94 -30.70 -9.05 39.54
CA SER A 94 -31.98 -9.73 39.30
C SER A 94 -31.96 -10.58 38.03
N LEU A 95 -32.79 -11.61 37.95
CA LEU A 95 -32.89 -12.49 36.78
C LEU A 95 -33.12 -11.73 35.44
N PRO A 96 -34.03 -10.73 35.36
CA PRO A 96 -34.19 -9.94 34.14
C PRO A 96 -32.92 -9.18 33.73
N THR A 97 -32.16 -8.65 34.70
CA THR A 97 -30.87 -8.00 34.44
C THR A 97 -29.86 -8.98 33.87
N LEU A 98 -29.81 -10.19 34.43
CA LEU A 98 -28.89 -11.23 33.99
C LEU A 98 -29.17 -11.67 32.55
N LEU A 99 -30.44 -11.89 32.20
CA LEU A 99 -30.85 -12.22 30.82
C LEU A 99 -30.52 -11.10 29.83
N ARG A 100 -30.69 -9.84 30.22
CA ARG A 100 -30.30 -8.71 29.37
C ARG A 100 -28.79 -8.70 29.15
N ARG A 101 -28.00 -8.87 30.22
CA ARG A 101 -26.54 -8.87 30.13
C ARG A 101 -26.02 -10.03 29.28
N GLU A 102 -26.65 -11.21 29.36
CA GLU A 102 -26.30 -12.35 28.52
C GLU A 102 -26.54 -12.08 27.02
N ASN A 103 -27.66 -11.44 26.68
CA ASN A 103 -27.95 -11.06 25.30
C ASN A 103 -26.99 -9.99 24.78
N GLU A 104 -26.67 -9.00 25.61
CA GLU A 104 -25.68 -7.96 25.30
C GLU A 104 -24.31 -8.57 25.02
N LEU A 105 -23.79 -9.39 25.95
CA LEU A 105 -22.50 -10.07 25.79
C LEU A 105 -22.47 -10.96 24.55
N THR A 106 -23.56 -11.67 24.26
CA THR A 106 -23.66 -12.51 23.05
C THR A 106 -23.58 -11.67 21.77
N SER A 107 -24.21 -10.49 21.78
CA SER A 107 -24.13 -9.53 20.67
C SER A 107 -22.71 -8.95 20.54
N GLU A 108 -22.12 -8.52 21.65
CA GLU A 108 -20.75 -7.98 21.71
C GLU A 108 -19.73 -9.01 21.19
N ILE A 109 -19.82 -10.28 21.60
CA ILE A 109 -18.94 -11.36 21.12
C ILE A 109 -19.02 -11.51 19.59
N ARG A 110 -20.23 -11.50 19.02
CA ARG A 110 -20.41 -11.62 17.56
C ARG A 110 -19.88 -10.41 16.83
N GLN A 111 -20.07 -9.21 17.38
CA GLN A 111 -19.53 -7.99 16.81
C GLN A 111 -18.00 -8.00 16.83
N LEU A 112 -17.39 -8.32 17.97
CA LEU A 112 -15.94 -8.40 18.12
C LEU A 112 -15.30 -9.43 17.17
N ASP A 113 -15.95 -10.59 16.97
CA ASP A 113 -15.45 -11.56 15.99
C ASP A 113 -15.56 -11.04 14.55
N GLY A 114 -16.64 -10.32 14.23
CA GLY A 114 -16.79 -9.63 12.94
C GLY A 114 -15.71 -8.57 12.71
N GLU A 115 -15.42 -7.75 13.72
CA GLU A 115 -14.36 -6.73 13.69
C GLU A 115 -12.97 -7.36 13.55
N ARG A 116 -12.70 -8.44 14.30
CA ARG A 116 -11.47 -9.23 14.19
C ARG A 116 -11.30 -9.76 12.77
N GLN A 117 -12.35 -10.36 12.20
CA GLN A 117 -12.30 -10.91 10.85
C GLN A 117 -12.10 -9.82 9.79
N ALA A 118 -12.77 -8.67 9.94
CA ALA A 118 -12.60 -7.53 9.04
C ALA A 118 -11.17 -6.98 9.09
N LEU A 119 -10.58 -6.86 10.28
CA LEU A 119 -9.20 -6.41 10.45
C LEU A 119 -8.21 -7.37 9.77
N VAL A 120 -8.36 -8.67 10.01
CA VAL A 120 -7.54 -9.71 9.40
C VAL A 120 -7.66 -9.65 7.88
N TYR A 121 -8.88 -9.53 7.35
CA TYR A 121 -9.11 -9.42 5.91
C TYR A 121 -8.45 -8.18 5.32
N ASN A 122 -8.66 -7.00 5.91
CA ASN A 122 -8.07 -5.76 5.42
C ASN A 122 -6.55 -5.82 5.41
N HIS A 123 -5.94 -6.29 6.51
CA HIS A 123 -4.49 -6.40 6.61
C HIS A 123 -3.93 -7.39 5.59
N HIS A 124 -4.54 -8.57 5.43
CA HIS A 124 -4.09 -9.51 4.40
C HIS A 124 -4.27 -8.96 2.99
N HIS A 125 -5.38 -8.28 2.71
CA HIS A 125 -5.62 -7.66 1.42
C HIS A 125 -4.58 -6.59 1.09
N GLU A 126 -4.25 -5.72 2.05
CA GLU A 126 -3.22 -4.69 1.92
C GLU A 126 -1.83 -5.29 1.73
N LEU A 127 -1.47 -6.34 2.49
CA LEU A 127 -0.19 -7.03 2.34
C LEU A 127 -0.04 -7.66 0.94
N ILE A 128 -1.10 -8.28 0.43
CA ILE A 128 -1.10 -8.84 -0.93
C ILE A 128 -0.93 -7.72 -1.96
N ALA A 129 -1.69 -6.63 -1.85
CA ALA A 129 -1.58 -5.50 -2.77
C ALA A 129 -0.19 -4.84 -2.73
N ALA A 130 0.41 -4.73 -1.55
CA ALA A 130 1.78 -4.25 -1.39
C ALA A 130 2.79 -5.20 -2.03
N SER A 131 2.64 -6.51 -1.84
CA SER A 131 3.48 -7.53 -2.47
C SER A 131 3.39 -7.48 -4.00
N ASP A 132 2.19 -7.34 -4.56
CA ASP A 132 1.98 -7.18 -6.00
C ASP A 132 2.67 -5.90 -6.53
N THR A 133 2.56 -4.81 -5.78
CA THR A 133 3.24 -3.55 -6.12
C THR A 133 4.77 -3.73 -6.11
N ILE A 134 5.33 -4.41 -5.11
CA ILE A 134 6.76 -4.73 -5.05
C ILE A 134 7.18 -5.60 -6.24
N ALA A 135 6.37 -6.59 -6.62
CA ALA A 135 6.65 -7.44 -7.78
C ALA A 135 6.71 -6.62 -9.08
N VAL A 136 5.74 -5.73 -9.30
CA VAL A 136 5.72 -4.82 -10.46
C VAL A 136 6.91 -3.86 -10.43
N MET A 137 7.25 -3.30 -9.27
CA MET A 137 8.41 -2.42 -9.12
C MET A 137 9.71 -3.15 -9.45
N LYS A 138 9.85 -4.41 -9.01
CA LYS A 138 11.01 -5.25 -9.30
C LYS A 138 11.17 -5.48 -10.81
N THR A 139 10.10 -5.90 -11.50
CA THR A 139 10.16 -6.12 -12.96
C THR A 139 10.50 -4.84 -13.72
N ARG A 140 10.00 -3.69 -13.29
CA ARG A 140 10.34 -2.39 -13.90
C ARG A 140 11.81 -1.99 -13.66
N ALA A 141 12.34 -2.29 -12.47
CA ALA A 141 13.76 -2.04 -12.19
C ALA A 141 14.66 -2.94 -13.05
N GLU A 142 14.30 -4.21 -13.22
CA GLU A 142 15.02 -5.14 -14.09
C GLU A 142 14.99 -4.70 -15.56
N SER A 143 13.85 -4.22 -16.07
CA SER A 143 13.78 -3.67 -17.44
C SER A 143 14.63 -2.40 -17.60
N LEU A 144 14.66 -1.53 -16.58
CA LEU A 144 15.45 -0.30 -16.63
C LEU A 144 16.96 -0.60 -16.67
N ASP A 145 17.41 -1.62 -15.94
CA ASP A 145 18.81 -2.04 -15.95
C ASP A 145 19.24 -2.50 -17.37
N ALA A 146 18.39 -3.29 -18.03
CA ALA A 146 18.60 -3.70 -19.41
C ALA A 146 18.63 -2.51 -20.40
N ASP A 147 17.75 -1.51 -20.21
CA ASP A 147 17.74 -0.29 -21.03
C ASP A 147 19.03 0.55 -20.83
N LEU A 148 19.56 0.61 -19.60
CA LEU A 148 20.82 1.31 -19.30
C LEU A 148 22.03 0.60 -19.93
N ASP A 149 22.05 -0.74 -19.94
CA ASP A 149 23.08 -1.51 -20.63
C ASP A 149 23.05 -1.26 -22.14
N LEU A 150 21.86 -1.22 -22.74
CA LEU A 150 21.70 -0.88 -24.15
C LEU A 150 22.19 0.54 -24.46
N LEU A 151 21.84 1.51 -23.60
CA LEU A 151 22.30 2.90 -23.73
C LEU A 151 23.83 3.00 -23.65
N ARG A 152 24.45 2.25 -22.72
CA ARG A 152 25.91 2.20 -22.57
C ARG A 152 26.60 1.61 -23.81
N ALA A 153 26.02 0.56 -24.38
CA ALA A 153 26.53 -0.03 -25.62
C ALA A 153 26.48 0.97 -26.78
N ALA A 154 25.36 1.67 -26.94
CA ALA A 154 25.19 2.71 -27.96
C ALA A 154 26.20 3.86 -27.79
N PHE A 155 26.42 4.37 -26.58
CA PHE A 155 27.44 5.40 -26.33
C PHE A 155 28.87 4.92 -26.62
N SER A 156 29.16 3.65 -26.35
CA SER A 156 30.46 3.06 -26.66
C SER A 156 30.67 2.97 -28.16
N GLU A 157 29.64 2.62 -28.92
CA GLU A 157 29.67 2.59 -30.38
C GLU A 157 29.82 3.99 -30.99
N ILE A 158 29.07 4.97 -30.48
CA ILE A 158 29.21 6.39 -30.89
C ILE A 158 30.63 6.87 -30.61
N SER A 159 31.19 6.55 -29.45
CA SER A 159 32.56 6.94 -29.09
C SER A 159 33.60 6.29 -29.99
N ARG A 160 33.42 5.01 -30.36
CA ARG A 160 34.27 4.29 -31.32
C ARG A 160 34.22 4.95 -32.70
N LEU A 161 33.02 5.19 -33.23
CA LEU A 161 32.81 5.84 -34.53
C LEU A 161 33.37 7.27 -34.54
N GLY A 162 33.19 8.03 -33.45
CA GLY A 162 33.76 9.37 -33.31
C GLY A 162 35.29 9.36 -33.32
N ALA A 163 35.93 8.39 -32.66
CA ALA A 163 37.39 8.23 -32.70
C ALA A 163 37.89 7.82 -34.09
N GLU A 164 37.16 6.95 -34.80
CA GLU A 164 37.46 6.55 -36.17
C GLU A 164 37.43 7.75 -37.14
N VAL A 165 36.36 8.57 -37.07
CA VAL A 165 36.24 9.81 -37.86
C VAL A 165 37.34 10.82 -37.50
N ALA A 166 37.69 10.97 -36.21
CA ALA A 166 38.75 11.88 -35.79
C ALA A 166 40.12 11.47 -36.37
N VAL A 167 40.41 10.16 -36.43
CA VAL A 167 41.63 9.63 -37.05
C VAL A 167 41.66 9.87 -38.56
N GLU A 168 40.54 9.73 -39.26
CA GLU A 168 40.45 10.07 -40.69
C GLU A 168 40.68 11.57 -40.93
N MET A 169 40.22 12.45 -40.03
CA MET A 169 40.45 13.89 -40.12
C MET A 169 41.89 14.31 -39.79
N GLU A 170 42.62 13.53 -38.99
CA GLU A 170 44.03 13.77 -38.66
C GLU A 170 45.03 13.15 -39.66
N GLN A 171 44.58 12.38 -40.66
CA GLN A 171 45.45 11.95 -41.76
C GLN A 171 45.79 13.16 -42.66
N PRO A 172 47.04 13.66 -42.65
CA PRO A 172 47.41 14.74 -43.56
C PRO A 172 47.44 14.18 -44.99
N ALA A 173 46.93 14.97 -45.93
CA ALA A 173 47.00 14.70 -47.35
C ALA A 173 48.46 14.45 -47.82
N HIS A 174 48.89 13.18 -47.81
CA HIS A 174 50.17 12.75 -48.37
C HIS A 174 50.01 12.31 -49.85
N HIS A 175 49.79 13.29 -50.73
CA HIS A 175 50.06 13.24 -52.18
C HIS A 175 49.76 14.64 -52.74
N ASN A 176 50.61 15.43 -53.40
CA ASN A 176 51.87 15.18 -54.10
C ASN A 176 52.44 16.57 -54.47
N GLU A 177 53.43 17.09 -53.72
CA GLU A 177 54.26 18.21 -54.16
C GLU A 177 55.62 17.68 -54.63
N ALA A 178 55.65 17.12 -55.84
CA ALA A 178 56.90 16.90 -56.56
C ALA A 178 56.64 16.84 -58.07
N ARG A 179 56.74 18.00 -58.74
CA ARG A 179 57.68 18.27 -59.83
C ARG A 179 57.19 19.36 -60.80
N LYS A 180 58.01 20.42 -60.81
CA LYS A 180 58.52 21.18 -61.97
C LYS A 180 57.68 22.33 -62.49
#